data_AF-A0A4Y4XCN6-F1
#
_entry.id   AF-A0A4Y4XCN6-F1
#
_cell.length_a   1.000
_cell.length_b   1.000
_cell.length_c   1.000
_cell.angle_alpha   90.00
_cell.angle_beta   90.00
_cell.angle_gamma   90.00
#
_symmetry.space_group_name_H-M   'P 1'
#
loop_
_entity.id
_entity.type
_entity.pdbx_description
1 polymer ?
#
loop_
_entity_poly.entity_id
_entity_poly.type
_entity_poly.pdbx_seq_one_letter_code
_entity_poly.pdbx_strand_id
1 'polypeptide(L)'
;MQHFNFLYKDSLFSIALFTFIIALVILLEQARAYFTRKRNKKFLQKFAQNQNAYASSENLDELLKHAKISSLMFLARAYSKADIEMSIEILKGLLNRPLKDEEKIAVLDLLAENYFSVGYLQKTKDTVKEILRFSPRNVEALLKLLHAYELEKDYSKALETLECLEELEVPEIETIKNYLYLMHLIENKEEAAKILHVSKASLDLKKIALNHLKSHDENLFWQEIDATKRLENVIDLLWDMNIPAFILEKHALLQDIARSQGLLLDNKPCQVFELEVLRALLHSPIKASLTFEYRCKHCKQIFPFESHRCPVCYQLAFMDMVIKISKKTHAMGVD
;
A
#
# COMPACT_ATOMS: atom_id res chain seq x y z
N MET A 1 -73.75 -19.39 -6.61
CA MET A 1 -73.18 -18.07 -6.24
C MET A 1 -73.68 -17.49 -4.90
N GLN A 2 -74.62 -18.12 -4.18
CA GLN A 2 -75.11 -17.56 -2.90
C GLN A 2 -74.33 -18.02 -1.65
N HIS A 3 -73.57 -19.12 -1.71
CA HIS A 3 -72.77 -19.61 -0.58
C HIS A 3 -71.42 -18.89 -0.38
N PHE A 4 -70.91 -18.17 -1.39
CA PHE A 4 -69.63 -17.45 -1.27
C PHE A 4 -69.75 -16.08 -0.57
N ASN A 5 -70.94 -15.46 -0.59
CA ASN A 5 -71.16 -14.14 0.02
C ASN A 5 -71.38 -14.17 1.54
N PHE A 6 -71.69 -15.33 2.13
CA PHE A 6 -71.86 -15.45 3.59
C PHE A 6 -70.51 -15.53 4.32
N LEU A 7 -69.51 -16.19 3.72
CA LEU A 7 -68.16 -16.34 4.29
C LEU A 7 -67.34 -15.03 4.32
N TYR A 8 -67.76 -13.99 3.59
CA TYR A 8 -67.03 -12.72 3.52
C TYR A 8 -67.51 -11.67 4.56
N LYS A 9 -68.56 -11.97 5.34
CA LYS A 9 -69.10 -11.05 6.36
C LYS A 9 -68.49 -11.19 7.76
N ASP A 10 -67.74 -12.26 8.02
CA ASP A 10 -67.02 -12.42 9.29
C ASP A 10 -65.67 -11.70 9.24
N SER A 11 -65.57 -10.59 9.97
CA SER A 11 -64.34 -9.78 10.08
C SER A 11 -63.13 -10.61 10.56
N LEU A 12 -63.38 -11.63 11.38
CA LEU A 12 -62.37 -12.57 11.86
C LEU A 12 -61.82 -13.48 10.75
N PHE A 13 -62.66 -13.91 9.79
CA PHE A 13 -62.22 -14.77 8.69
C PHE A 13 -61.31 -14.03 7.72
N SER A 14 -61.62 -12.77 7.42
CA SER A 14 -60.78 -11.91 6.57
C SER A 14 -59.38 -11.68 7.18
N ILE A 15 -59.31 -11.42 8.49
CA ILE A 15 -58.03 -11.25 9.21
C ILE A 15 -57.24 -12.57 9.25
N ALA A 16 -57.91 -13.70 9.49
CA ALA A 16 -57.26 -15.02 9.48
C ALA A 16 -56.70 -15.37 8.10
N LEU A 17 -57.43 -15.05 7.02
CA LEU A 17 -56.96 -15.27 5.65
C LEU A 17 -55.75 -14.38 5.31
N PHE A 18 -55.77 -13.12 5.74
CA PHE A 18 -54.67 -12.19 5.48
C PHE A 18 -53.39 -12.58 6.21
N THR A 19 -53.49 -12.97 7.49
CA THR A 19 -52.34 -13.47 8.27
C THR A 19 -51.79 -14.77 7.69
N PHE A 20 -52.65 -15.66 7.18
CA PHE A 20 -52.24 -16.88 6.49
C PHE A 20 -51.45 -16.59 5.20
N ILE A 21 -51.89 -15.61 4.39
CA ILE A 21 -51.19 -15.21 3.16
C ILE A 21 -49.81 -14.62 3.48
N ILE A 22 -49.71 -13.75 4.50
CA ILE A 22 -48.42 -13.18 4.93
C ILE A 22 -47.48 -14.30 5.40
N ALA A 23 -47.96 -15.23 6.22
CA ALA A 23 -47.18 -16.37 6.67
C ALA A 23 -46.72 -17.24 5.49
N LEU A 24 -47.57 -17.45 4.49
CA LEU A 24 -47.24 -18.22 3.28
C LEU A 24 -46.13 -17.54 2.47
N VAL A 25 -46.18 -16.21 2.29
CA VAL A 25 -45.14 -15.45 1.58
C VAL A 25 -43.81 -15.55 2.32
N ILE A 26 -43.82 -15.39 3.65
CA ILE A 26 -42.61 -15.53 4.49
C ILE A 26 -42.05 -16.95 4.39
N LEU A 27 -42.89 -17.98 4.42
CA LEU A 27 -42.46 -19.37 4.28
C LEU A 27 -41.86 -19.67 2.89
N LEU A 28 -42.44 -19.12 1.83
CA LEU A 28 -41.92 -19.26 0.46
C LEU A 28 -40.56 -18.55 0.29
N GLU A 29 -40.39 -17.36 0.86
CA GLU A 29 -39.11 -16.65 0.91
C GLU A 29 -38.05 -17.45 1.67
N GLN A 30 -38.39 -17.95 2.86
CA GLN A 30 -37.48 -18.75 3.67
C GLN A 30 -37.12 -20.08 3.01
N ALA A 31 -38.09 -20.75 2.36
CA ALA A 31 -37.84 -21.97 1.60
C ALA A 31 -36.87 -21.71 0.44
N ARG A 32 -37.08 -20.64 -0.34
CA ARG A 32 -36.16 -20.22 -1.42
C ARG A 32 -34.76 -19.93 -0.87
N ALA A 33 -34.66 -19.20 0.25
CA ALA A 33 -33.40 -18.89 0.90
C ALA A 33 -32.67 -20.16 1.39
N TYR A 34 -33.39 -21.10 2.01
CA TYR A 34 -32.86 -22.35 2.51
C TYR A 34 -32.35 -23.26 1.38
N PHE A 35 -33.15 -23.47 0.33
CA PHE A 35 -32.73 -24.26 -0.84
C PHE A 35 -31.50 -23.66 -1.50
N THR A 36 -31.45 -22.33 -1.62
CA THR A 36 -30.28 -21.66 -2.17
C THR A 36 -29.04 -21.83 -1.29
N ARG A 37 -29.18 -21.66 0.04
CA ARG A 37 -28.06 -21.86 0.99
C ARG A 37 -27.52 -23.29 0.94
N LYS A 38 -28.41 -24.28 0.86
CA LYS A 38 -28.03 -25.70 0.75
C LYS A 38 -27.31 -26.00 -0.56
N ARG A 39 -27.78 -25.42 -1.68
CA ARG A 39 -27.12 -25.55 -2.99
C ARG A 39 -25.74 -24.90 -2.99
N ASN A 40 -25.64 -23.68 -2.48
CA ASN A 40 -24.38 -22.94 -2.38
C ASN A 40 -23.35 -23.68 -1.49
N LYS A 41 -23.77 -24.21 -0.34
CA LYS A 41 -22.88 -24.96 0.54
C LYS A 41 -22.36 -26.24 -0.12
N LYS A 42 -23.24 -27.02 -0.76
CA LYS A 42 -22.84 -28.23 -1.51
C LYS A 42 -21.90 -27.88 -2.68
N PHE A 43 -22.15 -26.76 -3.35
CA PHE A 43 -21.30 -26.28 -4.45
C PHE A 43 -19.91 -25.86 -3.95
N LEU A 44 -19.83 -25.05 -2.89
CA LEU A 44 -18.57 -24.64 -2.27
C LEU A 44 -17.78 -25.84 -1.71
N GLN A 45 -18.46 -26.85 -1.18
CA GLN A 45 -17.82 -28.09 -0.72
C GLN A 45 -17.24 -28.92 -1.87
N LYS A 46 -18.00 -29.09 -2.97
CA LYS A 46 -17.48 -29.74 -4.18
C LYS A 46 -16.33 -28.95 -4.80
N PHE A 47 -16.39 -27.63 -4.72
CA PHE A 47 -15.34 -26.73 -5.20
C PHE A 47 -14.03 -26.90 -4.40
N ALA A 48 -14.12 -26.86 -3.06
CA ALA A 48 -12.97 -27.05 -2.19
C ALA A 48 -12.27 -28.41 -2.40
N GLN A 49 -13.02 -29.44 -2.79
CA GLN A 49 -12.49 -30.77 -3.09
C GLN A 49 -11.79 -30.87 -4.45
N ASN A 50 -12.05 -29.92 -5.36
CA ASN A 50 -11.67 -30.01 -6.77
C ASN A 50 -10.81 -28.82 -7.24
N GLN A 51 -10.00 -28.21 -6.37
CA GLN A 51 -9.18 -27.03 -6.69
C GLN A 51 -8.32 -27.20 -7.96
N ASN A 52 -7.90 -28.41 -8.30
CA ASN A 52 -7.11 -28.70 -9.50
C ASN A 52 -7.95 -28.92 -10.78
N ALA A 53 -9.27 -29.11 -10.67
CA ALA A 53 -10.15 -29.46 -11.80
C ALA A 53 -10.84 -28.25 -12.47
N TYR A 54 -10.75 -27.07 -11.85
CA TYR A 54 -11.30 -25.81 -12.39
C TYR A 54 -10.28 -25.01 -13.22
N ALA A 55 -9.08 -25.58 -13.45
CA ALA A 55 -8.11 -25.06 -14.41
C ALA A 55 -8.56 -25.25 -15.89
N SER A 56 -9.68 -25.95 -16.14
CA SER A 56 -10.28 -26.04 -17.48
C SER A 56 -11.39 -24.99 -17.67
N SER A 57 -11.31 -24.24 -18.77
CA SER A 57 -12.21 -23.13 -19.12
C SER A 57 -13.70 -23.50 -19.14
N GLU A 58 -14.06 -24.72 -19.55
CA GLU A 58 -15.46 -25.17 -19.65
C GLU A 58 -16.21 -25.20 -18.30
N ASN A 59 -15.53 -25.66 -17.23
CA ASN A 59 -16.13 -25.74 -15.89
C ASN A 59 -16.30 -24.34 -15.26
N LEU A 60 -15.41 -23.40 -15.62
CA LEU A 60 -15.51 -22.01 -15.21
C LEU A 60 -16.67 -21.31 -15.90
N ASP A 61 -16.88 -21.54 -17.20
CA ASP A 61 -17.99 -20.97 -17.97
C ASP A 61 -19.37 -21.39 -17.44
N GLU A 62 -19.53 -22.66 -17.07
CA GLU A 62 -20.79 -23.15 -16.49
C GLU A 62 -21.06 -22.49 -15.12
N LEU A 63 -20.02 -22.37 -14.30
CA LEU A 63 -20.05 -21.69 -13.00
C LEU A 63 -20.40 -20.21 -13.17
N LEU A 64 -19.79 -19.55 -14.16
CA LEU A 64 -20.05 -18.16 -14.56
C LEU A 64 -21.42 -17.94 -15.23
N LYS A 65 -22.23 -18.98 -15.50
CA LYS A 65 -23.62 -18.82 -15.96
C LYS A 65 -24.64 -18.96 -14.83
N HIS A 66 -24.41 -19.86 -13.88
CA HIS A 66 -25.47 -20.26 -12.93
C HIS A 66 -25.24 -19.84 -11.47
N ALA A 67 -24.02 -19.47 -11.09
CA ALA A 67 -23.72 -19.06 -9.73
C ALA A 67 -24.20 -17.63 -9.41
N LYS A 68 -24.55 -17.39 -8.15
CA LYS A 68 -24.89 -16.04 -7.66
C LYS A 68 -23.65 -15.14 -7.64
N ILE A 69 -23.83 -13.85 -7.91
CA ILE A 69 -22.75 -12.84 -7.87
C ILE A 69 -22.00 -12.89 -6.53
N SER A 70 -22.72 -12.93 -5.40
CA SER A 70 -22.12 -13.03 -4.07
C SER A 70 -21.22 -14.27 -3.88
N SER A 71 -21.58 -15.40 -4.48
CA SER A 71 -20.78 -16.63 -4.41
C SER A 71 -19.51 -16.51 -5.26
N LEU A 72 -19.63 -15.91 -6.44
CA LEU A 72 -18.49 -15.66 -7.33
C LEU A 72 -17.53 -14.61 -6.75
N MET A 73 -18.05 -13.57 -6.11
CA MET A 73 -17.23 -12.59 -5.38
C MET A 73 -16.48 -13.23 -4.21
N PHE A 74 -17.15 -14.10 -3.44
CA PHE A 74 -16.47 -14.86 -2.39
C PHE A 74 -15.35 -15.75 -2.96
N LEU A 75 -15.62 -16.39 -4.09
CA LEU A 75 -14.66 -17.24 -4.79
C LEU A 75 -13.45 -16.43 -5.27
N ALA A 76 -13.69 -15.32 -5.97
CA ALA A 76 -12.63 -14.42 -6.44
C ALA A 76 -11.74 -13.95 -5.27
N ARG A 77 -12.33 -13.53 -4.15
CA ARG A 77 -11.55 -13.13 -2.96
C ARG A 77 -10.69 -14.25 -2.39
N ALA A 78 -11.18 -15.49 -2.40
CA ALA A 78 -10.39 -16.64 -1.97
C ALA A 78 -9.20 -16.86 -2.93
N TYR A 79 -9.43 -16.75 -4.23
CA TYR A 79 -8.41 -16.88 -5.25
C TYR A 79 -7.40 -15.73 -5.28
N SER A 80 -7.77 -14.51 -4.91
CA SER A 80 -6.84 -13.36 -4.87
C SER A 80 -5.58 -13.61 -4.03
N LYS A 81 -5.59 -14.58 -3.11
CA LYS A 81 -4.42 -14.98 -2.32
C LYS A 81 -3.74 -16.28 -2.79
N ALA A 82 -4.46 -17.10 -3.55
CA ALA A 82 -4.02 -18.45 -3.93
C ALA A 82 -3.60 -18.52 -5.41
N ASP A 83 -4.42 -17.97 -6.29
CA ASP A 83 -4.20 -17.88 -7.74
C ASP A 83 -4.88 -16.60 -8.26
N ILE A 84 -4.06 -15.55 -8.44
CA ILE A 84 -4.55 -14.23 -8.83
C ILE A 84 -5.11 -14.26 -10.26
N GLU A 85 -4.56 -15.08 -11.15
CA GLU A 85 -5.04 -15.21 -12.53
C GLU A 85 -6.47 -15.73 -12.56
N MET A 86 -6.75 -16.80 -11.80
CA MET A 86 -8.10 -17.34 -11.64
C MET A 86 -9.08 -16.31 -11.05
N SER A 87 -8.63 -15.52 -10.06
CA SER A 87 -9.46 -14.44 -9.50
C SER A 87 -9.80 -13.39 -10.55
N ILE A 88 -8.81 -12.97 -11.36
CA ILE A 88 -9.00 -12.02 -12.47
C ILE A 88 -9.99 -12.60 -13.51
N GLU A 89 -9.89 -13.87 -13.87
CA GLU A 89 -10.80 -14.52 -14.82
C GLU A 89 -12.25 -14.53 -14.31
N ILE A 90 -12.46 -14.92 -13.05
CA ILE A 90 -13.80 -14.90 -12.41
C ILE A 90 -14.39 -13.48 -12.44
N LEU A 91 -13.60 -12.47 -12.10
CA LEU A 91 -14.05 -11.08 -12.04
C LEU A 91 -14.37 -10.51 -13.42
N LYS A 92 -13.56 -10.81 -14.44
CA LYS A 92 -13.88 -10.47 -15.84
C LYS A 92 -15.18 -11.15 -16.29
N GLY A 93 -15.36 -12.42 -15.95
CA GLY A 93 -16.60 -13.15 -16.23
C GLY A 93 -17.82 -12.53 -15.55
N LEU A 94 -17.66 -12.03 -14.33
CA LEU A 94 -18.69 -11.28 -13.60
C LEU A 94 -19.08 -9.98 -14.29
N LEU A 95 -18.13 -9.23 -14.85
CA LEU A 95 -18.38 -7.96 -15.56
C LEU A 95 -19.20 -8.15 -16.85
N ASN A 96 -19.25 -9.35 -17.42
CA ASN A 96 -20.08 -9.67 -18.59
C ASN A 96 -21.57 -9.89 -18.25
N ARG A 97 -21.94 -9.84 -16.97
CA ARG A 97 -23.32 -9.99 -16.50
C ARG A 97 -23.95 -8.61 -16.23
N PRO A 98 -25.29 -8.49 -16.24
CA PRO A 98 -25.95 -7.29 -15.75
C PRO A 98 -25.71 -7.16 -14.24
N LEU A 99 -25.01 -6.10 -13.84
CA LEU A 99 -24.68 -5.77 -12.45
C LEU A 99 -25.33 -4.42 -12.09
N LYS A 100 -25.76 -4.27 -10.84
CA LYS A 100 -26.06 -2.94 -10.29
C LYS A 100 -24.77 -2.16 -10.07
N ASP A 101 -24.85 -0.84 -9.98
CA ASP A 101 -23.67 0.02 -9.81
C ASP A 101 -22.81 -0.37 -8.60
N GLU A 102 -23.43 -0.64 -7.45
CA GLU A 102 -22.73 -1.10 -6.23
C GLU A 102 -21.99 -2.43 -6.44
N GLU A 103 -22.62 -3.39 -7.15
CA GLU A 103 -22.02 -4.68 -7.45
C GLU A 103 -20.87 -4.52 -8.45
N LYS A 104 -21.05 -3.67 -9.47
CA LYS A 104 -20.04 -3.37 -10.47
C LYS A 104 -18.81 -2.70 -9.83
N ILE A 105 -19.01 -1.72 -8.95
CA ILE A 105 -17.95 -1.08 -8.19
C ILE A 105 -17.19 -2.13 -7.37
N ALA A 106 -17.88 -3.01 -6.64
CA ALA A 106 -17.23 -4.05 -5.84
C ALA A 106 -16.43 -5.06 -6.68
N VAL A 107 -16.90 -5.41 -7.89
CA VAL A 107 -16.18 -6.29 -8.83
C VAL A 107 -14.94 -5.58 -9.39
N LEU A 108 -15.09 -4.34 -9.85
CA LEU A 108 -13.99 -3.53 -10.39
C LEU A 108 -12.92 -3.26 -9.32
N ASP A 109 -13.32 -3.00 -8.09
CA ASP A 109 -12.40 -2.71 -6.99
C ASP A 109 -11.49 -3.91 -6.69
N LEU A 110 -12.07 -5.11 -6.53
CA LEU A 110 -11.28 -6.33 -6.34
C LEU A 110 -10.43 -6.67 -7.58
N LEU A 111 -10.92 -6.36 -8.78
CA LEU A 111 -10.14 -6.54 -10.02
C LEU A 111 -8.93 -5.61 -10.07
N ALA A 112 -9.10 -4.35 -9.66
CA ALA A 112 -8.02 -3.38 -9.53
C ALA A 112 -6.98 -3.82 -8.50
N GLU A 113 -7.40 -4.34 -7.34
CA GLU A 113 -6.50 -4.90 -6.32
C GLU A 113 -5.67 -6.08 -6.86
N ASN A 114 -6.31 -7.00 -7.57
CA ASN A 114 -5.60 -8.11 -8.21
C ASN A 114 -4.60 -7.62 -9.25
N TYR A 115 -4.98 -6.70 -10.14
CA TYR A 115 -4.06 -6.11 -11.11
C TYR A 115 -2.89 -5.39 -10.46
N PHE A 116 -3.15 -4.66 -9.38
CA PHE A 116 -2.12 -3.96 -8.62
C PHE A 116 -1.14 -4.95 -7.99
N SER A 117 -1.64 -6.03 -7.39
CA SER A 117 -0.81 -7.03 -6.70
C SER A 117 0.20 -7.74 -7.61
N VAL A 118 -0.07 -7.84 -8.92
CA VAL A 118 0.83 -8.42 -9.93
C VAL A 118 1.59 -7.36 -10.74
N GLY A 119 1.49 -6.08 -10.36
CA GLY A 119 2.20 -4.98 -11.01
C GLY A 119 1.60 -4.50 -12.35
N TYR A 120 0.36 -4.86 -12.68
CA TYR A 120 -0.33 -4.37 -13.88
C TYR A 120 -0.90 -2.96 -13.66
N LEU A 121 -0.01 -1.96 -13.54
CA LEU A 121 -0.36 -0.57 -13.18
C LEU A 121 -1.34 0.08 -14.17
N GLN A 122 -1.13 -0.09 -15.48
CA GLN A 122 -2.03 0.45 -16.49
C GLN A 122 -3.47 -0.10 -16.35
N LYS A 123 -3.60 -1.43 -16.22
CA LYS A 123 -4.92 -2.07 -16.02
C LYS A 123 -5.56 -1.63 -14.70
N THR A 124 -4.75 -1.43 -13.66
CA THR A 124 -5.22 -0.91 -12.37
C THR A 124 -5.83 0.47 -12.56
N LYS A 125 -5.12 1.42 -13.17
CA LYS A 125 -5.62 2.78 -13.42
C LYS A 125 -6.90 2.77 -14.26
N ASP A 126 -6.95 1.99 -15.33
CA ASP A 126 -8.13 1.93 -16.21
C ASP A 126 -9.35 1.40 -15.46
N THR A 127 -9.16 0.36 -14.65
CA THR A 127 -10.23 -0.22 -13.81
C THR A 127 -10.70 0.77 -12.74
N VAL A 128 -9.77 1.45 -12.07
CA VAL A 128 -10.07 2.46 -11.04
C VAL A 128 -10.76 3.69 -11.64
N LYS A 129 -10.34 4.15 -12.82
CA LYS A 129 -11.04 5.22 -13.56
C LYS A 129 -12.46 4.81 -13.92
N GLU A 130 -12.70 3.54 -14.24
CA GLU A 130 -14.06 3.06 -14.46
C GLU A 130 -14.91 3.14 -13.19
N ILE A 131 -14.36 2.81 -12.02
CA ILE A 131 -15.04 3.03 -10.72
C ILE A 131 -15.41 4.51 -10.55
N LEU A 132 -14.45 5.42 -10.80
CA LEU A 132 -14.64 6.86 -10.65
C LEU A 132 -15.67 7.46 -11.63
N ARG A 133 -15.94 6.81 -12.78
CA ARG A 133 -17.03 7.23 -13.67
C ARG A 133 -18.41 7.05 -13.03
N PHE A 134 -18.58 6.05 -12.17
CA PHE A 134 -19.83 5.79 -11.43
C PHE A 134 -19.86 6.47 -10.08
N SER A 135 -18.70 6.59 -9.42
CA SER A 135 -18.56 7.21 -8.10
C SER A 135 -17.35 8.15 -8.05
N PRO A 136 -17.47 9.39 -8.60
CA PRO A 136 -16.33 10.32 -8.72
C PRO A 136 -15.71 10.74 -7.38
N ARG A 137 -16.52 10.72 -6.30
CA ARG A 137 -16.10 11.08 -4.94
C ARG A 137 -15.64 9.88 -4.12
N ASN A 138 -15.39 8.72 -4.76
CA ASN A 138 -14.89 7.54 -4.06
C ASN A 138 -13.43 7.75 -3.64
N VAL A 139 -13.24 8.07 -2.36
CA VAL A 139 -11.92 8.33 -1.75
C VAL A 139 -10.97 7.15 -1.93
N GLU A 140 -11.44 5.92 -1.76
CA GLU A 140 -10.59 4.72 -1.89
C GLU A 140 -10.09 4.54 -3.32
N ALA A 141 -10.96 4.73 -4.31
CA ALA A 141 -10.60 4.68 -5.72
C ALA A 141 -9.61 5.81 -6.08
N LEU A 142 -9.83 7.04 -5.58
CA LEU A 142 -8.90 8.16 -5.78
C LEU A 142 -7.52 7.88 -5.17
N LEU A 143 -7.46 7.32 -3.95
CA LEU A 143 -6.20 6.92 -3.31
C LEU A 143 -5.47 5.81 -4.10
N LYS A 144 -6.21 4.80 -4.60
CA LYS A 144 -5.67 3.74 -5.46
C LYS A 144 -5.11 4.33 -6.77
N LEU A 145 -5.79 5.30 -7.37
CA LEU A 145 -5.35 5.99 -8.59
C LEU A 145 -4.09 6.84 -8.35
N LEU A 146 -4.08 7.63 -7.26
CA LEU A 146 -2.94 8.42 -6.82
C LEU A 146 -1.69 7.55 -6.70
N HIS A 147 -1.83 6.42 -5.99
CA HIS A 147 -0.72 5.50 -5.75
C HIS A 147 -0.24 4.83 -7.04
N ALA A 148 -1.15 4.47 -7.95
CA ALA A 148 -0.77 3.92 -9.25
C ALA A 148 0.04 4.92 -10.10
N TYR A 149 -0.33 6.21 -10.09
CA TYR A 149 0.44 7.26 -10.76
C TYR A 149 1.80 7.50 -10.10
N GLU A 150 1.88 7.46 -8.77
CA GLU A 150 3.15 7.57 -8.04
C GLU A 150 4.12 6.45 -8.42
N LEU A 151 3.66 5.19 -8.49
CA LEU A 151 4.51 4.06 -8.88
C LEU A 151 5.03 4.14 -10.31
N GLU A 152 4.27 4.77 -11.21
CA GLU A 152 4.72 5.06 -12.58
C GLU A 152 5.57 6.34 -12.68
N LYS A 153 5.83 7.01 -11.55
CA LYS A 153 6.51 8.32 -11.47
C LYS A 153 5.80 9.44 -12.24
N ASP A 154 4.51 9.28 -12.56
CA ASP A 154 3.68 10.32 -13.14
C ASP A 154 3.15 11.24 -12.02
N TYR A 155 4.08 11.95 -11.38
CA TYR A 155 3.78 12.79 -10.22
C TYR A 155 2.83 13.95 -10.56
N SER A 156 2.80 14.39 -11.82
CA SER A 156 1.85 15.42 -12.28
C SER A 156 0.40 14.93 -12.14
N LYS A 157 0.10 13.73 -12.66
CA LYS A 157 -1.25 13.16 -12.52
C LYS A 157 -1.57 12.72 -11.09
N ALA A 158 -0.55 12.34 -10.32
CA ALA A 158 -0.72 12.09 -8.90
C ALA A 158 -1.15 13.39 -8.18
N LEU A 159 -0.51 14.52 -8.45
CA LEU A 159 -0.91 15.83 -7.88
C LEU A 159 -2.33 16.24 -8.30
N GLU A 160 -2.70 16.09 -9.58
CA GLU A 160 -4.08 16.34 -10.05
C GLU A 160 -5.12 15.47 -9.30
N THR A 161 -4.78 14.20 -9.05
CA THR A 161 -5.65 13.29 -8.30
C THR A 161 -5.71 13.69 -6.82
N LEU A 162 -4.62 14.22 -6.27
CA LEU A 162 -4.57 14.72 -4.89
C LEU A 162 -5.47 15.94 -4.69
N GLU A 163 -5.54 16.85 -5.65
CA GLU A 163 -6.47 18.01 -5.61
C GLU A 163 -7.92 17.55 -5.42
N CYS A 164 -8.31 16.46 -6.08
CA CYS A 164 -9.65 15.87 -5.88
C CYS A 164 -9.84 15.35 -4.44
N LEU A 165 -8.80 14.81 -3.81
CA LEU A 165 -8.84 14.34 -2.41
C LEU A 165 -8.82 15.50 -1.41
N GLU A 166 -8.13 16.61 -1.71
CA GLU A 166 -8.13 17.85 -0.92
C GLU A 166 -9.56 18.42 -0.81
N GLU A 167 -10.27 18.50 -1.94
CA GLU A 167 -11.67 18.96 -2.00
C GLU A 167 -12.66 18.04 -1.25
N LEU A 168 -12.24 16.81 -0.93
CA LEU A 168 -13.01 15.85 -0.11
C LEU A 168 -12.63 15.90 1.38
N GLU A 169 -11.77 16.84 1.79
CA GLU A 169 -11.32 17.03 3.17
C GLU A 169 -10.68 15.78 3.79
N VAL A 170 -9.98 14.98 2.98
CA VAL A 170 -9.23 13.80 3.47
C VAL A 170 -8.09 14.29 4.37
N PRO A 171 -7.85 13.67 5.54
CA PRO A 171 -6.78 14.09 6.45
C PRO A 171 -5.39 13.80 5.88
N GLU A 172 -4.37 14.47 6.42
CA GLU A 172 -2.93 14.23 6.13
C GLU A 172 -2.48 14.45 4.68
N ILE A 173 -3.29 15.17 3.89
CA ILE A 173 -3.00 15.42 2.47
C ILE A 173 -1.77 16.30 2.27
N GLU A 174 -1.53 17.29 3.14
CA GLU A 174 -0.40 18.22 3.01
C GLU A 174 0.95 17.50 2.99
N THR A 175 1.11 16.43 3.77
CA THR A 175 2.32 15.60 3.78
C THR A 175 2.51 14.89 2.44
N ILE A 176 1.43 14.33 1.89
CA ILE A 176 1.42 13.65 0.59
C ILE A 176 1.72 14.66 -0.52
N LYS A 177 1.13 15.85 -0.46
CA LYS A 177 1.34 16.94 -1.42
C LYS A 177 2.80 17.34 -1.50
N ASN A 178 3.41 17.67 -0.35
CA ASN A 178 4.81 18.09 -0.30
C ASN A 178 5.75 16.97 -0.78
N TYR A 179 5.44 15.71 -0.44
CA TYR A 179 6.18 14.56 -0.96
C TYR A 179 6.06 14.42 -2.48
N LEU A 180 4.85 14.39 -3.04
CA LEU A 180 4.64 14.24 -4.48
C LEU A 180 5.26 15.40 -5.25
N TYR A 181 5.16 16.62 -4.72
CA TYR A 181 5.78 17.80 -5.31
C TYR A 181 7.31 17.73 -5.27
N LEU A 182 7.90 17.30 -4.15
CA LEU A 182 9.35 17.06 -4.06
C LEU A 182 9.82 16.01 -5.09
N MET A 183 9.09 14.90 -5.21
CA MET A 183 9.40 13.85 -6.17
C MET A 183 9.23 14.32 -7.62
N HIS A 184 8.23 15.16 -7.90
CA HIS A 184 8.04 15.81 -9.21
C HIS A 184 9.23 16.70 -9.57
N LEU A 185 9.72 17.52 -8.63
CA LEU A 185 10.90 18.37 -8.85
C LEU A 185 12.16 17.53 -9.13
N ILE A 186 12.36 16.45 -8.36
CA ILE A 186 13.50 15.53 -8.54
C ILE A 186 13.46 14.84 -9.90
N GLU A 187 12.31 14.29 -10.30
CA GLU A 187 12.17 13.54 -11.56
C GLU A 187 12.35 14.46 -12.78
N ASN A 188 11.87 15.71 -12.70
CA ASN A 188 12.05 16.71 -13.75
C ASN A 188 13.40 17.44 -13.71
N LYS A 189 14.31 17.06 -12.80
CA LYS A 189 15.65 17.65 -12.64
C LYS A 189 15.61 19.17 -12.47
N GLU A 190 14.64 19.64 -11.69
CA GLU A 190 14.48 21.04 -11.35
C GLU A 190 15.63 21.55 -10.47
N GLU A 191 15.74 22.87 -10.35
CA GLU A 191 16.80 23.50 -9.57
C GLU A 191 16.81 23.04 -8.10
N ALA A 192 18.00 22.76 -7.57
CA ALA A 192 18.20 22.33 -6.19
C ALA A 192 17.57 23.29 -5.16
N ALA A 193 17.52 24.60 -5.46
CA ALA A 193 16.87 25.58 -4.61
C ALA A 193 15.37 25.31 -4.40
N LYS A 194 14.65 24.84 -5.43
CA LYS A 194 13.23 24.46 -5.33
C LYS A 194 13.07 23.20 -4.49
N ILE A 195 13.90 22.19 -4.73
CA ILE A 195 13.94 20.93 -3.97
C ILE A 195 14.16 21.23 -2.48
N LEU A 196 15.15 22.08 -2.16
CA LEU A 196 15.47 22.48 -0.79
C LEU A 196 14.41 23.39 -0.15
N HIS A 197 13.64 24.12 -0.94
CA HIS A 197 12.52 24.89 -0.40
C HIS A 197 11.43 23.96 0.15
N VAL A 198 11.02 22.97 -0.65
CA VAL A 198 9.98 22.00 -0.26
C VAL A 198 10.45 21.10 0.88
N SER A 199 11.72 20.70 0.86
CA SER A 199 12.27 19.76 1.85
C SER A 199 12.26 20.30 3.30
N LYS A 200 12.14 21.61 3.50
CA LYS A 200 12.03 22.25 4.82
C LYS A 200 10.74 21.90 5.56
N ALA A 201 9.72 21.40 4.88
CA ALA A 201 8.42 21.07 5.47
C ALA A 201 8.51 19.93 6.51
N SER A 202 9.45 18.98 6.37
CA SER A 202 9.65 17.93 7.36
C SER A 202 11.07 17.35 7.33
N LEU A 203 11.49 16.69 8.42
CA LEU A 203 12.79 16.01 8.47
C LEU A 203 12.89 14.87 7.46
N ASP A 204 11.77 14.19 7.19
CA ASP A 204 11.71 13.08 6.25
C ASP A 204 11.90 13.57 4.80
N LEU A 205 11.27 14.69 4.43
CA LEU A 205 11.48 15.33 3.13
C LEU A 205 12.90 15.88 2.99
N LYS A 206 13.47 16.41 4.08
CA LYS A 206 14.88 16.84 4.11
C LYS A 206 15.82 15.66 3.81
N LYS A 207 15.57 14.49 4.39
CA LYS A 207 16.37 13.28 4.11
C LYS A 207 16.32 12.88 2.62
N ILE A 208 15.15 12.93 2.00
CA ILE A 208 14.99 12.65 0.55
C ILE A 208 15.82 13.63 -0.27
N ALA A 209 15.72 14.93 0.03
CA ALA A 209 16.51 15.96 -0.66
C ALA A 209 18.02 15.76 -0.46
N LEU A 210 18.47 15.44 0.77
CA LEU A 210 19.88 15.14 1.05
C LEU A 210 20.36 13.92 0.26
N ASN A 211 19.56 12.85 0.18
CA ASN A 211 19.92 11.68 -0.61
C ASN A 211 20.04 12.02 -2.12
N HIS A 212 19.15 12.87 -2.64
CA HIS A 212 19.25 13.36 -4.01
C HIS A 212 20.55 14.18 -4.23
N LEU A 213 20.85 15.13 -3.34
CA LEU A 213 22.05 15.97 -3.41
C LEU A 213 23.33 15.14 -3.29
N LYS A 214 23.36 14.14 -2.40
CA LYS A 214 24.50 13.22 -2.24
C LYS A 214 24.95 12.63 -3.59
N SER A 215 24.02 12.38 -4.50
CA SER A 215 24.32 11.80 -5.82
C SER A 215 24.56 12.81 -6.95
N HIS A 216 24.15 14.07 -6.79
CA HIS A 216 24.13 15.04 -7.91
C HIS A 216 24.91 16.34 -7.63
N ASP A 217 25.03 16.75 -6.37
CA ASP A 217 25.76 17.95 -5.94
C ASP A 217 26.30 17.75 -4.52
N GLU A 218 27.48 17.14 -4.43
CA GLU A 218 28.14 16.84 -3.15
C GLU A 218 28.48 18.12 -2.35
N ASN A 219 28.79 19.22 -3.02
CA ASN A 219 29.10 20.48 -2.35
C ASN A 219 27.86 21.02 -1.63
N LEU A 220 26.72 21.06 -2.32
CA LEU A 220 25.46 21.50 -1.73
C LEU A 220 24.96 20.51 -0.67
N PHE A 221 25.18 19.20 -0.86
CA PHE A 221 24.91 18.19 0.17
C PHE A 221 25.61 18.54 1.49
N TRP A 222 26.92 18.80 1.47
CA TRP A 222 27.67 19.13 2.68
C TRP A 222 27.26 20.48 3.30
N GLN A 223 26.91 21.48 2.47
CA GLN A 223 26.35 22.74 2.98
C GLN A 223 25.04 22.50 3.76
N GLU A 224 24.17 21.64 3.24
CA GLU A 224 22.91 21.31 3.90
C GLU A 224 23.07 20.41 5.13
N ILE A 225 24.07 19.52 5.14
CA ILE A 225 24.48 18.79 6.35
C ILE A 225 24.95 19.77 7.42
N ASP A 226 25.75 20.79 7.08
CA ASP A 226 26.23 21.80 8.05
C ASP A 226 25.07 22.57 8.70
N ALA A 227 24.00 22.81 7.93
CA ALA A 227 22.78 23.47 8.39
C ALA A 227 21.80 22.53 9.13
N THR A 228 22.04 21.22 9.18
CA THR A 228 21.10 20.24 9.76
C THR A 228 21.36 20.00 11.24
N LYS A 229 20.35 20.25 12.09
CA LYS A 229 20.49 20.13 13.54
C LYS A 229 20.55 18.70 14.07
N ARG A 230 19.83 17.76 13.44
CA ARG A 230 19.69 16.36 13.90
C ARG A 230 20.24 15.42 12.85
N LEU A 231 21.54 15.18 12.91
CA LEU A 231 22.25 14.34 11.95
C LEU A 231 22.06 12.85 12.22
N GLU A 232 21.52 12.47 13.39
CA GLU A 232 21.32 11.06 13.77
C GLU A 232 20.38 10.32 12.82
N ASN A 233 19.43 11.05 12.21
CA ASN A 233 18.45 10.49 11.29
C ASN A 233 19.00 10.22 9.88
N VAL A 234 20.25 10.64 9.60
CA VAL A 234 20.89 10.53 8.28
C VAL A 234 22.25 9.83 8.34
N ILE A 235 22.54 9.10 9.43
CA ILE A 235 23.79 8.32 9.56
C ILE A 235 23.96 7.33 8.40
N ASP A 236 22.87 6.75 7.91
CA ASP A 236 22.85 5.89 6.73
C ASP A 236 23.32 6.59 5.44
N LEU A 237 22.99 7.87 5.27
CA LEU A 237 23.50 8.68 4.16
C LEU A 237 24.98 9.03 4.33
N LEU A 238 25.45 9.19 5.58
CA LEU A 238 26.80 9.66 5.91
C LEU A 238 27.83 8.53 6.04
N TRP A 239 27.40 7.30 6.36
CA TRP A 239 28.29 6.21 6.76
C TRP A 239 29.39 5.92 5.74
N ASP A 240 29.05 5.85 4.45
CA ASP A 240 30.02 5.53 3.40
C ASP A 240 30.64 6.77 2.72
N MET A 241 30.45 7.96 3.30
CA MET A 241 30.93 9.22 2.71
C MET A 241 32.30 9.63 3.23
N ASN A 242 33.10 10.25 2.36
CA ASN A 242 34.35 10.92 2.75
C ASN A 242 34.01 12.29 3.37
N ILE A 243 33.99 12.36 4.69
CA ILE A 243 33.60 13.59 5.41
C ILE A 243 34.68 14.68 5.25
N PRO A 244 34.38 15.86 4.70
CA PRO A 244 35.35 16.95 4.56
C PRO A 244 35.84 17.49 5.91
N ALA A 245 37.12 17.85 5.99
CA ALA A 245 37.71 18.36 7.23
C ALA A 245 36.99 19.61 7.79
N PHE A 246 36.56 20.52 6.90
CA PHE A 246 35.93 21.79 7.30
C PHE A 246 34.61 21.62 8.06
N ILE A 247 33.90 20.50 7.83
CA ILE A 247 32.62 20.21 8.51
C ILE A 247 32.81 19.23 9.67
N LEU A 248 33.80 18.32 9.56
CA LEU A 248 34.12 17.35 10.60
C LEU A 248 34.37 18.02 11.96
N GLU A 249 35.09 19.13 11.99
CA GLU A 249 35.41 19.83 13.25
C GLU A 249 34.19 20.47 13.93
N LYS A 250 33.13 20.77 13.16
CA LYS A 250 31.94 21.49 13.65
C LYS A 250 30.90 20.57 14.29
N HIS A 251 30.84 19.30 13.88
CA HIS A 251 29.74 18.40 14.23
C HIS A 251 30.23 17.17 15.00
N ALA A 252 29.78 17.05 16.25
CA ALA A 252 30.16 15.93 17.12
C ALA A 252 29.81 14.55 16.52
N LEU A 253 28.64 14.42 15.87
CA LEU A 253 28.25 13.15 15.26
C LEU A 253 29.16 12.77 14.08
N LEU A 254 29.59 13.74 13.25
CA LEU A 254 30.51 13.45 12.16
C LEU A 254 31.87 12.99 12.71
N GLN A 255 32.31 13.58 13.82
CA GLN A 255 33.50 13.11 14.52
C GLN A 255 33.31 11.69 15.08
N ASP A 256 32.13 11.36 15.62
CA ASP A 256 31.84 10.02 16.10
C ASP A 256 31.84 8.99 14.97
N ILE A 257 31.31 9.33 13.79
CA ILE A 257 31.41 8.49 12.59
C ILE A 257 32.88 8.29 12.22
N ALA A 258 33.66 9.38 12.09
CA ALA A 258 35.09 9.30 11.77
C ALA A 258 35.89 8.50 12.81
N ARG A 259 35.59 8.66 14.11
CA ARG A 259 36.18 7.87 15.21
C ARG A 259 35.87 6.40 15.03
N SER A 260 34.60 6.04 14.82
CA SER A 260 34.16 4.65 14.68
C SER A 260 34.77 3.94 13.47
N GLN A 261 35.20 4.71 12.46
CA GLN A 261 35.90 4.22 11.27
C GLN A 261 37.42 4.20 11.41
N GLY A 262 37.96 4.74 12.50
CA GLY A 262 39.41 4.84 12.74
C GLY A 262 40.09 5.99 12.00
N LEU A 263 39.32 6.94 11.48
CA LEU A 263 39.83 8.14 10.79
C LEU A 263 40.20 9.26 11.78
N LEU A 264 39.61 9.26 12.99
CA LEU A 264 39.91 10.20 14.07
C LEU A 264 40.36 9.45 15.33
N LEU A 265 41.58 9.73 15.81
CA LEU A 265 42.26 8.96 16.87
C LEU A 265 42.41 9.78 18.17
N ASP A 266 41.32 10.36 18.68
CA ASP A 266 41.32 11.21 19.89
C ASP A 266 40.81 10.49 21.16
N ASN A 267 40.53 9.17 21.10
CA ASN A 267 40.08 8.31 22.19
C ASN A 267 38.82 8.78 22.96
N LYS A 268 38.04 9.72 22.40
CA LYS A 268 36.78 10.16 22.99
C LYS A 268 35.67 9.12 22.77
N PRO A 269 34.73 8.99 23.72
CA PRO A 269 33.57 8.11 23.53
C PRO A 269 32.60 8.70 22.50
N CYS A 270 31.94 7.82 21.74
CA CYS A 270 30.85 8.21 20.84
C CYS A 270 29.51 8.25 21.58
N GLN A 271 28.61 9.14 21.18
CA GLN A 271 27.27 9.25 21.79
C GLN A 271 26.30 8.16 21.31
N VAL A 272 26.39 7.78 20.03
CA VAL A 272 25.59 6.70 19.46
C VAL A 272 26.19 5.36 19.85
N PHE A 273 25.39 4.49 20.46
CA PHE A 273 25.81 3.19 20.97
C PHE A 273 26.53 2.35 19.90
N GLU A 274 25.96 2.25 18.70
CA GLU A 274 26.52 1.45 17.63
C GLU A 274 27.88 1.99 17.14
N LEU A 275 28.03 3.32 17.10
CA LEU A 275 29.31 3.96 16.77
C LEU A 275 30.36 3.72 17.86
N GLU A 276 29.96 3.75 19.14
CA GLU A 276 30.86 3.47 20.27
C GLU A 276 31.35 2.02 20.27
N VAL A 277 30.46 1.06 19.99
CA VAL A 277 30.83 -0.34 19.86
C VAL A 277 31.81 -0.53 18.69
N LEU A 278 31.57 0.10 17.53
CA LEU A 278 32.51 0.03 16.41
C LEU A 278 33.86 0.65 16.75
N ARG A 279 33.89 1.81 17.42
CA ARG A 279 35.11 2.43 17.92
C ARG A 279 35.90 1.50 18.84
N ALA A 280 35.23 0.84 19.79
CA ALA A 280 35.86 -0.13 20.70
C ALA A 280 36.41 -1.37 19.96
N LEU A 281 35.82 -1.74 18.83
CA LEU A 281 36.22 -2.88 18.01
C LEU A 281 37.33 -2.56 16.98
N LEU A 282 37.81 -1.32 16.87
CA LEU A 282 38.83 -0.95 15.86
C LEU A 282 40.09 -1.81 15.89
N HIS A 283 40.58 -2.13 17.10
CA HIS A 283 41.76 -2.96 17.33
C HIS A 283 41.44 -4.45 17.46
N SER A 284 40.17 -4.84 17.32
CA SER A 284 39.76 -6.24 17.33
C SER A 284 40.16 -6.93 16.01
N PRO A 285 40.50 -8.23 16.04
CA PRO A 285 40.65 -9.02 14.82
C PRO A 285 39.32 -9.17 14.06
N ILE A 286 38.17 -8.98 14.73
CA ILE A 286 36.85 -9.04 14.09
C ILE A 286 36.53 -7.68 13.49
N LYS A 287 36.40 -7.62 12.15
CA LYS A 287 35.91 -6.43 11.46
C LYS A 287 34.38 -6.39 11.50
N ALA A 288 33.85 -5.26 11.95
CA ALA A 288 32.43 -4.97 11.99
C ALA A 288 32.12 -3.73 11.14
N SER A 289 30.87 -3.57 10.75
CA SER A 289 30.34 -2.40 10.03
C SER A 289 28.94 -2.08 10.54
N LEU A 290 28.47 -0.87 10.22
CA LEU A 290 27.05 -0.59 10.31
C LEU A 290 26.31 -1.24 9.14
N THR A 291 25.07 -1.62 9.44
CA THR A 291 24.01 -1.99 8.51
C THR A 291 22.75 -1.27 8.97
N PHE A 292 21.86 -0.97 8.04
CA PHE A 292 20.67 -0.17 8.32
C PHE A 292 19.42 -0.98 7.97
N GLU A 293 18.47 -0.97 8.88
CA GLU A 293 17.12 -1.48 8.66
C GLU A 293 16.12 -0.32 8.80
N TYR A 294 14.93 -0.48 8.23
CA TYR A 294 13.96 0.61 8.10
C TYR A 294 12.62 0.17 8.64
N ARG A 295 12.14 0.85 9.68
CA ARG A 295 10.90 0.50 10.37
C ARG A 295 9.77 1.45 10.00
N CYS A 296 8.64 0.91 9.56
CA CYS A 296 7.45 1.69 9.26
C CYS A 296 6.91 2.40 10.51
N LYS A 297 6.73 3.73 10.46
CA LYS A 297 6.14 4.49 11.58
C LYS A 297 4.71 4.07 11.88
N HIS A 298 3.97 3.57 10.87
CA HIS A 298 2.58 3.12 11.01
C HIS A 298 2.47 1.65 11.49
N CYS A 299 2.83 0.68 10.63
CA CYS A 299 2.62 -0.76 10.93
C CYS A 299 3.78 -1.43 11.69
N LYS A 300 4.86 -0.70 11.97
CA LYS A 300 6.07 -1.16 12.70
C LYS A 300 6.84 -2.32 12.05
N GLN A 301 6.48 -2.73 10.84
CA GLN A 301 7.25 -3.71 10.08
C GLN A 301 8.63 -3.17 9.71
N ILE A 302 9.63 -4.06 9.66
CA ILE A 302 11.03 -3.74 9.40
C ILE A 302 11.43 -4.28 8.03
N PHE A 303 12.14 -3.44 7.26
CA PHE A 303 12.59 -3.73 5.90
C PHE A 303 14.10 -3.53 5.77
N PRO A 304 14.77 -4.28 4.88
CA PRO A 304 16.21 -4.14 4.65
C PRO A 304 16.57 -2.91 3.79
N PHE A 305 15.59 -2.27 3.15
CA PHE A 305 15.81 -1.12 2.28
C PHE A 305 14.88 0.04 2.65
N GLU A 306 15.36 1.26 2.44
CA GLU A 306 14.56 2.46 2.64
C GLU A 306 13.45 2.53 1.59
N SER A 307 12.29 3.00 2.02
CA SER A 307 11.15 3.27 1.15
C SER A 307 10.32 4.41 1.71
N HIS A 308 9.73 5.22 0.83
CA HIS A 308 8.88 6.34 1.25
C HIS A 308 7.48 5.85 1.66
N ARG A 309 6.95 4.86 0.92
CA ARG A 309 5.73 4.11 1.27
C ARG A 309 6.07 2.75 1.82
N CYS A 310 5.28 2.31 2.80
CA CYS A 310 5.44 0.97 3.35
C CYS A 310 5.00 -0.11 2.34
N PRO A 311 5.84 -1.11 2.03
CA PRO A 311 5.45 -2.23 1.15
C PRO A 311 4.29 -3.09 1.68
N VAL A 312 3.97 -2.99 2.97
CA VAL A 312 2.93 -3.79 3.62
C VAL A 312 1.63 -3.02 3.79
N CYS A 313 1.69 -1.77 4.30
CA CYS A 313 0.49 -0.99 4.59
C CYS A 313 0.25 0.18 3.64
N TYR A 314 1.14 0.44 2.68
CA TYR A 314 1.07 1.47 1.63
C TYR A 314 0.91 2.93 2.09
N GLN A 315 0.83 3.16 3.39
CA GLN A 315 0.91 4.49 3.99
C GLN A 315 2.24 5.16 3.64
N LEU A 316 2.17 6.46 3.36
CA LEU A 316 3.35 7.33 3.26
C LEU A 316 3.88 7.50 4.68
N ALA A 317 4.75 6.58 5.09
CA ALA A 317 5.06 6.38 6.49
C ALA A 317 6.45 6.87 6.87
N PHE A 318 7.28 7.29 5.90
CA PHE A 318 8.68 7.69 6.05
C PHE A 318 9.43 6.88 7.12
N MET A 319 10.17 5.87 6.72
CA MET A 319 10.70 4.86 7.66
C MET A 319 11.65 5.43 8.72
N ASP A 320 11.53 4.93 9.96
CA ASP A 320 12.55 5.13 10.98
C ASP A 320 13.77 4.28 10.65
N MET A 321 14.95 4.91 10.57
CA MET A 321 16.22 4.19 10.43
C MET A 321 16.57 3.49 11.75
N VAL A 322 16.94 2.21 11.64
CA VAL A 322 17.40 1.36 12.75
C VAL A 322 18.83 0.96 12.43
N ILE A 323 19.76 1.42 13.27
CA ILE A 323 21.19 1.11 13.14
C ILE A 323 21.44 -0.29 13.70
N LYS A 324 22.18 -1.11 12.96
CA LYS A 324 22.61 -2.46 13.36
C LYS A 324 24.10 -2.60 13.16
N ILE A 325 24.74 -3.39 14.01
CA ILE A 325 26.12 -3.80 13.83
C ILE A 325 26.13 -5.18 13.17
N SER A 326 26.88 -5.31 12.09
CA SER A 326 27.08 -6.58 11.41
C SER A 326 28.57 -6.89 11.29
N LYS A 327 28.90 -8.19 11.14
CA LYS A 327 30.25 -8.59 10.80
C LYS A 327 30.54 -8.12 9.38
N LYS A 328 31.70 -7.49 9.16
CA LYS A 328 32.20 -7.18 7.83
C LYS A 328 32.62 -8.49 7.16
N THR A 329 31.67 -9.18 6.53
CA THR A 329 31.98 -10.23 5.56
C THR A 329 32.51 -9.53 4.32
N HIS A 330 33.72 -9.86 3.88
CA HIS A 330 34.24 -9.37 2.60
C HIS A 330 33.27 -9.75 1.48
N ALA A 331 32.38 -8.84 1.12
CA ALA A 331 31.78 -8.80 -0.20
C ALA A 331 32.65 -7.85 -1.00
N MET A 332 33.70 -8.37 -1.63
CA MET A 332 34.12 -7.81 -2.90
C MET A 332 32.90 -8.01 -3.81
N GLY A 333 32.17 -6.92 -4.06
CA GLY A 333 31.26 -6.87 -5.20
C GLY A 333 32.08 -7.23 -6.43
N VAL A 334 31.55 -8.18 -7.19
CA VAL A 334 31.98 -8.44 -8.56
C VAL A 334 31.81 -7.14 -9.34
N ASP A 335 32.85 -6.77 -10.08
CA ASP A 335 32.93 -5.60 -10.96
C ASP A 335 31.74 -5.46 -11.93
#